data_AF-D8MJ26-F1
#
_entry.id   AF-D8MJ26-F1
#
_cell.length_a   1.000
_cell.length_b   1.000
_cell.length_c   1.000
_cell.angle_alpha   90.00
_cell.angle_beta   90.00
_cell.angle_gamma   90.00
#
_symmetry.space_group_name_H-M   'P 1'
#
loop_
_entity.id
_entity.type
_entity.pdbx_description
1 polymer ?
#
loop_
_entity_poly.entity_id
_entity_poly.type
_entity_poly.pdbx_seq_one_letter_code
_entity_poly.pdbx_strand_id
1 'polypeptide(L)'
;PWRWYEESMLNCCLDLEEAKQKGVTLKVFSCLAVCQGIQASVYYTEEERVSENHFRETIKAACVESEGDGDGLRDVVVVSYTRKTLGQTGTG
;
A
#
# COMPACT_ATOMS: atom_id res chain seq x y z
N PRO A 1 -8.31 -10.29 25.54
CA PRO A 1 -7.53 -11.09 24.57
C PRO A 1 -6.97 -10.17 23.49
N TRP A 2 -5.77 -10.45 22.97
CA TRP A 2 -5.10 -9.61 21.97
C TRP A 2 -5.66 -9.86 20.56
N ARG A 3 -5.66 -8.83 19.72
CA ARG A 3 -6.08 -8.90 18.31
C ARG A 3 -4.98 -8.30 17.45
N TRP A 4 -4.56 -9.01 16.40
CA TRP A 4 -3.52 -8.58 15.47
C TRP A 4 -3.80 -9.17 14.08
N TYR A 5 -3.17 -8.59 13.06
CA TYR A 5 -3.22 -9.09 11.68
C TYR A 5 -2.08 -10.08 11.42
N GLU A 6 -2.37 -11.10 10.62
CA GLU A 6 -1.36 -11.99 10.04
C GLU A 6 -1.72 -12.28 8.57
N GLU A 7 -0.74 -12.74 7.80
CA GLU A 7 -0.86 -12.88 6.33
C GLU A 7 -1.98 -13.84 5.90
N SER A 8 -2.24 -14.90 6.67
CA SER A 8 -3.28 -15.89 6.38
C SER A 8 -4.71 -15.34 6.45
N MET A 9 -4.91 -14.17 7.08
CA MET A 9 -6.21 -13.53 7.22
C MET A 9 -6.67 -12.80 5.94
N LEU A 10 -5.80 -12.67 4.93
CA LEU A 10 -6.03 -11.88 3.72
C LEU A 10 -6.59 -12.73 2.55
N ASN A 11 -7.86 -13.14 2.62
CA ASN A 11 -8.43 -14.16 1.72
C ASN A 11 -9.63 -13.71 0.83
N CYS A 12 -9.84 -12.41 0.63
CA CYS A 12 -11.02 -11.90 -0.10
C CYS A 12 -10.89 -11.88 -1.63
N CYS A 13 -9.69 -11.56 -2.11
CA CYS A 13 -9.52 -10.90 -3.42
C CYS A 13 -8.44 -11.56 -4.28
N LEU A 14 -7.67 -12.44 -3.66
CA LEU A 14 -6.65 -13.28 -4.27
C LEU A 14 -6.54 -14.56 -3.46
N ASP A 15 -6.32 -15.68 -4.14
CA ASP A 15 -5.99 -16.93 -3.49
C ASP A 15 -4.57 -16.86 -2.90
N LEU A 16 -4.41 -17.30 -1.64
CA LEU A 16 -3.12 -17.18 -0.94
C LEU A 16 -2.03 -18.08 -1.55
N GLU A 17 -2.37 -19.22 -2.16
CA GLU A 17 -1.40 -20.05 -2.86
C GLU A 17 -0.96 -19.41 -4.18
N GLU A 18 -1.85 -18.70 -4.86
CA GLU A 18 -1.47 -17.88 -6.01
C GLU A 18 -0.55 -16.71 -5.60
N ALA A 19 -0.88 -16.03 -4.50
CA ALA A 19 -0.08 -14.93 -3.96
C ALA A 19 1.36 -15.35 -3.63
N LYS A 20 1.54 -16.53 -3.03
CA LYS A 20 2.88 -17.08 -2.72
C LYS A 20 3.73 -17.32 -3.96
N GLN A 21 3.11 -17.71 -5.07
CA GLN A 21 3.83 -18.05 -6.30
C GLN A 21 4.13 -16.83 -7.18
N LYS A 22 3.19 -15.87 -7.24
CA LYS A 22 3.23 -14.77 -8.23
C LYS A 22 3.34 -13.39 -7.61
N GLY A 23 3.23 -13.27 -6.28
CA GLY A 23 3.10 -12.00 -5.60
C GLY A 23 1.72 -11.36 -5.78
N VAL A 24 1.64 -10.06 -5.48
CA VAL A 24 0.42 -9.25 -5.56
C VAL A 24 0.63 -8.04 -6.45
N THR A 25 -0.38 -7.69 -7.24
CA THR A 25 -0.38 -6.42 -7.96
C THR A 25 -0.88 -5.29 -7.05
N LEU A 26 -0.55 -4.04 -7.37
CA LEU A 26 -1.03 -2.87 -6.61
C LEU A 26 -2.57 -2.81 -6.54
N LYS A 27 -3.27 -3.19 -7.62
CA LYS A 27 -4.73 -3.29 -7.67
C LYS A 27 -5.26 -4.29 -6.64
N VAL A 28 -4.66 -5.49 -6.60
CA VAL A 28 -5.06 -6.55 -5.67
C VAL A 28 -4.77 -6.13 -4.23
N PHE A 29 -3.61 -5.52 -3.98
CA PHE A 29 -3.25 -5.00 -2.66
C PHE A 29 -4.31 -4.01 -2.13
N SER A 30 -4.75 -3.07 -2.97
CA SER A 30 -5.83 -2.15 -2.59
C SER A 30 -7.15 -2.86 -2.32
N CYS A 31 -7.48 -3.90 -3.10
CA CYS A 31 -8.70 -4.68 -2.89
C CYS A 31 -8.67 -5.39 -1.52
N LEU A 32 -7.52 -5.97 -1.16
CA LEU A 32 -7.31 -6.57 0.17
C LEU A 32 -7.54 -5.55 1.28
N ALA A 33 -6.98 -4.34 1.16
CA ALA A 33 -7.16 -3.27 2.15
C ALA A 33 -8.65 -2.88 2.32
N VAL A 34 -9.36 -2.66 1.21
CA VAL A 34 -10.79 -2.31 1.23
C VAL A 34 -11.63 -3.41 1.89
N CYS A 35 -11.35 -4.68 1.59
CA CYS A 35 -12.08 -5.78 2.20
C CYS A 35 -11.80 -5.96 3.70
N GLN A 36 -10.69 -5.45 4.21
CA GLN A 36 -10.40 -5.39 5.65
C GLN A 36 -10.93 -4.10 6.30
N GLY A 37 -11.74 -3.32 5.59
CA GLY A 37 -12.38 -2.10 6.13
C GLY A 37 -11.49 -0.86 6.11
N ILE A 38 -10.35 -0.89 5.41
CA ILE A 38 -9.47 0.27 5.25
C ILE A 38 -9.97 1.13 4.09
N GLN A 39 -10.02 2.44 4.28
CA GLN A 39 -10.21 3.38 3.18
C GLN A 39 -8.90 3.47 2.36
N ALA A 40 -8.92 3.01 1.11
CA ALA A 40 -7.74 2.99 0.25
C ALA A 40 -7.99 3.75 -1.07
N SER A 41 -6.96 4.47 -1.52
CA SER A 41 -6.90 5.14 -2.82
C SER A 41 -5.70 4.61 -3.59
N VAL A 42 -5.87 4.34 -4.89
CA VAL A 42 -4.80 3.88 -5.78
C VAL A 42 -4.51 4.92 -6.84
N TYR A 43 -3.23 5.10 -7.12
CA TYR A 43 -2.71 6.03 -8.11
C TYR A 43 -1.70 5.30 -8.99
N TYR A 44 -1.99 5.23 -10.29
CA TYR A 44 -1.06 4.70 -11.28
C TYR A 44 -0.26 5.83 -11.92
N THR A 45 1.00 5.57 -12.26
CA THR A 45 1.91 6.58 -12.84
C THR A 45 1.47 7.06 -14.23
N GLU A 46 0.63 6.30 -14.91
CA GLU A 46 0.07 6.64 -16.22
C GLU A 46 -1.13 7.62 -16.12
N GLU A 47 -1.68 7.86 -14.93
CA GLU A 47 -2.79 8.78 -14.74
C GLU A 47 -2.31 10.24 -14.84
N GLU A 48 -2.98 11.05 -15.65
CA GLU A 48 -2.63 12.47 -15.89
C GLU A 48 -2.54 13.31 -14.59
N ARG A 49 -3.35 12.96 -13.58
CA ARG A 49 -3.36 13.64 -12.27
C ARG A 49 -2.17 13.29 -11.37
N VAL A 50 -1.38 12.28 -11.71
CA VAL A 50 -0.29 11.77 -10.89
C VAL A 50 1.03 12.33 -11.40
N SER A 51 1.47 13.44 -10.80
CA SER A 51 2.78 14.02 -11.05
C SER A 51 3.81 13.61 -9.99
N GLU A 52 5.10 13.75 -10.29
CA GLU A 52 6.16 13.57 -9.30
C GLU A 52 5.96 14.48 -8.08
N ASN A 53 5.56 15.73 -8.30
CA ASN A 53 5.26 16.67 -7.22
C ASN A 53 4.08 16.19 -6.38
N HIS A 54 3.02 15.69 -7.01
CA HIS A 54 1.89 15.10 -6.28
C HIS A 54 2.36 13.96 -5.37
N PHE A 55 3.16 13.03 -5.90
CA PHE A 55 3.72 11.93 -5.13
C PHE A 55 4.57 12.40 -3.94
N ARG A 56 5.45 13.40 -4.15
CA ARG A 56 6.30 13.96 -3.07
C ARG A 56 5.47 14.60 -1.96
N GLU A 57 4.42 15.36 -2.30
CA GLU A 57 3.54 15.96 -1.31
C GLU A 57 2.71 14.91 -0.56
N THR A 58 2.26 13.84 -1.23
CA THR A 58 1.59 12.72 -0.55
C THR A 58 2.49 12.05 0.49
N ILE A 59 3.77 11.77 0.15
CA ILE A 59 4.72 11.18 1.10
C ILE A 59 4.96 12.12 2.28
N LYS A 60 5.17 13.42 2.04
CA LYS A 60 5.34 14.39 3.12
C LYS A 60 4.15 14.40 4.07
N ALA A 61 2.93 14.46 3.52
CA ALA A 61 1.70 14.49 4.33
C ALA A 61 1.57 13.23 5.21
N ALA A 62 1.89 12.04 4.68
CA ALA A 62 1.81 10.79 5.44
C ALA A 62 2.91 10.63 6.50
N CYS A 63 4.00 11.39 6.42
CA CYS A 63 5.12 11.34 7.37
C CYS A 63 5.08 12.46 8.42
N VAL A 64 4.11 13.36 8.38
CA VAL A 64 3.94 14.42 9.38
C VAL A 64 3.02 13.92 10.49
N GLU A 65 3.45 14.04 11.74
CA GLU A 65 2.62 13.75 12.91
C GLU A 65 1.38 14.65 12.90
N SER A 66 0.21 14.05 13.11
CA SER A 66 -1.02 14.82 13.23
C SER A 66 -1.10 15.51 14.59
N GLU A 67 -1.33 16.82 14.60
CA GLU A 67 -1.71 17.52 15.83
C GLU A 67 -3.13 17.07 16.25
N GLY A 68 -3.22 16.24 17.28
CA GLY A 68 -4.48 15.74 17.85
C GLY A 68 -4.25 14.61 18.88
N ASP A 69 -5.13 14.52 19.88
CA ASP A 69 -4.98 13.71 21.12
C ASP A 69 -5.01 12.17 20.95
N GLY A 70 -4.68 11.63 19.78
CA GLY A 70 -4.65 10.20 19.52
C GLY A 70 -3.28 9.76 19.00
N ASP A 71 -2.61 8.89 19.75
CA ASP A 71 -1.30 8.28 19.45
C ASP A 71 -1.42 7.27 18.28
N GLY A 72 -1.89 7.74 17.12
CA GLY A 72 -2.38 6.91 16.02
C GLY A 72 -1.85 7.30 14.66
N LEU A 73 -1.36 6.30 13.93
CA LEU A 73 -1.01 6.38 12.51
C LEU A 73 -2.25 6.77 11.69
N ARG A 74 -2.24 7.96 11.09
CA ARG A 74 -3.37 8.49 10.33
C ARG A 74 -3.40 7.98 8.89
N ASP A 75 -2.28 8.11 8.19
CA ASP A 75 -2.16 7.77 6.78
C ASP A 75 -0.95 6.85 6.56
N VAL A 76 -1.10 5.89 5.65
CA VAL A 76 -0.03 4.96 5.26
C VAL A 76 0.09 4.96 3.75
N VAL A 77 1.30 5.19 3.25
CA VAL A 77 1.59 5.11 1.82
C VAL A 77 2.33 3.80 1.53
N VAL A 78 1.78 3.01 0.61
CA VAL A 78 2.39 1.79 0.10
C VAL A 78 2.74 2.00 -1.36
N VAL A 79 3.94 1.59 -1.76
CA VAL A 79 4.45 1.79 -3.14
C VAL A 79 4.76 0.45 -3.82
N SER A 80 4.41 0.36 -5.10
CA SER A 80 4.76 -0.75 -5.98
C SER A 80 5.75 -0.24 -7.03
N TYR A 81 6.95 -0.80 -7.06
CA TYR A 81 8.03 -0.33 -7.94
C TYR A 81 8.95 -1.49 -8.35
N THR A 82 9.69 -1.29 -9.44
CA THR A 82 10.75 -2.23 -9.84
C THR A 82 12.05 -1.89 -9.13
N ARG A 83 12.63 -2.87 -8.42
CA ARG A 83 13.90 -2.71 -7.70
C ARG A 83 15.07 -2.27 -8.62
N LYS A 84 15.04 -2.69 -9.89
CA LYS A 84 16.08 -2.39 -10.89
C LYS A 84 16.31 -0.90 -11.10
N THR A 85 15.25 -0.08 -11.08
CA THR A 85 15.38 1.37 -11.32
C THR A 85 16.07 2.10 -10.18
N LEU A 86 16.16 1.46 -9.00
CA LEU A 86 16.85 1.99 -7.82
C LEU A 86 18.22 1.33 -7.60
N GLY A 87 18.73 0.58 -8.57
CA GLY A 87 20.01 -0.14 -8.44
C GLY A 87 19.97 -1.33 -7.48
N GLN A 88 18.77 -1.81 -7.12
CA GLN A 88 18.57 -2.96 -6.23
C GLN A 88 18.38 -4.25 -7.03
N THR A 89 18.67 -5.40 -6.40
CA THR A 89 18.49 -6.72 -7.00
C THR A 89 17.01 -7.13 -7.02
N GLY A 90 16.57 -7.75 -8.12
CA GLY A 90 15.20 -8.28 -8.28
C GLY A 90 14.28 -7.36 -9.09
N THR A 91 13.03 -7.77 -9.26
CA THR A 91 11.95 -6.97 -9.84
C THR A 91 11.00 -6.48 -8.75
N GLY A 92 9.94 -5.78 -9.17
CA GLY A 92 8.71 -5.73 -8.38
C GLY A 92 8.01 -7.09 -8.38
#